data_AF-A0A9W6X7F1-F1
#
_entry.id   AF-A0A9W6X7F1-F1
#
_cell.length_a   1.000
_cell.length_b   1.000
_cell.length_c   1.000
_cell.angle_alpha   90.00
_cell.angle_beta   90.00
_cell.angle_gamma   90.00
#
_symmetry.space_group_name_H-M   'P 1'
#
loop_
_entity.id
_entity.type
_entity.pdbx_description
1 polymer ?
#
loop_
_entity_poly.entity_id
_entity_poly.type
_entity_poly.pdbx_seq_one_letter_code
_entity_poly.pdbx_strand_id
1 'polypeptide(L)'
;MRDAIVDVFNVDAALAERLTRPLPPQFTLADLSVHGFIEHDASLVHDDTYFKRDPSQINATLADLLFSKSKDGKLTKRVMAAERRQRKAQCKKDNPEYALPVKGQAAAYGESALLLLAMGDYDSETISVGHAKSFLVDERIPDDFQKSPKPISTATALYLAAEIKLMAALGWSVAMDTE
;
A
#
# COMPACT_ATOMS: atom_id res chain seq x y z
N MET A 1 -5.86 -4.33 18.00
CA MET A 1 -5.46 -3.81 16.66
C MET A 1 -5.23 -2.30 16.68
N ARG A 2 -6.24 -1.48 17.04
CA ARG A 2 -6.10 -0.01 17.09
C ARG A 2 -4.85 0.46 17.86
N ASP A 3 -4.70 0.01 19.10
CA ASP A 3 -3.59 0.47 19.95
C ASP A 3 -2.23 0.07 19.37
N ALA A 4 -2.09 -1.15 18.83
CA ALA A 4 -0.87 -1.58 18.15
C ALA A 4 -0.52 -0.69 16.94
N ILE A 5 -1.51 -0.25 16.16
CA ILE A 5 -1.27 0.65 15.01
C ILE A 5 -0.78 2.02 15.48
N VAL A 6 -1.33 2.55 16.58
CA VAL A 6 -0.89 3.82 17.18
C VAL A 6 0.52 3.68 17.77
N ASP A 7 0.74 2.64 18.56
CA ASP A 7 1.96 2.46 19.32
C ASP A 7 3.16 2.11 18.44
N VAL A 8 2.96 1.27 17.42
CA VAL A 8 4.05 0.81 16.55
C VAL A 8 4.34 1.81 15.44
N PHE A 9 3.32 2.38 14.80
CA PHE A 9 3.49 3.16 13.56
C PHE A 9 3.26 4.67 13.73
N ASN A 10 2.93 5.14 14.94
CA ASN A 10 2.54 6.53 15.22
C ASN A 10 1.39 7.03 14.33
N VAL A 11 0.46 6.14 14.00
CA VAL A 11 -0.80 6.52 13.35
C VAL A 11 -1.68 7.23 14.37
N ASP A 12 -2.30 8.35 13.98
CA ASP A 12 -3.18 9.09 14.89
C ASP A 12 -4.35 8.20 15.37
N ALA A 13 -4.86 8.45 16.58
CA ALA A 13 -5.90 7.62 17.19
C ALA A 13 -7.24 7.59 16.43
N ALA A 14 -7.58 8.68 15.74
CA ALA A 14 -8.78 8.81 14.91
C ALA A 14 -8.62 8.10 13.55
N LEU A 15 -7.44 8.14 12.95
CA LEU A 15 -7.10 7.37 11.76
C LEU A 15 -7.08 5.88 12.10
N ALA A 16 -6.45 5.48 13.21
CA ALA A 16 -6.45 4.10 13.68
C ALA A 16 -7.88 3.59 13.94
N GLU A 17 -8.74 4.41 14.55
CA GLU A 17 -10.16 4.10 14.69
C GLU A 17 -10.84 3.95 13.32
N ARG A 18 -10.61 4.88 12.38
CA ARG A 18 -11.18 4.81 11.03
C ARG A 18 -10.78 3.54 10.28
N LEU A 19 -9.51 3.13 10.37
CA LEU A 19 -8.98 1.93 9.72
C LEU A 19 -9.53 0.65 10.34
N THR A 20 -9.76 0.64 11.66
CA THR A 20 -10.18 -0.57 12.40
C THR A 20 -11.68 -0.68 12.61
N ARG A 21 -12.44 0.40 12.46
CA ARG A 21 -13.90 0.43 12.63
C ARG A 21 -14.68 -0.62 11.82
N PRO A 22 -14.29 -0.99 10.58
CA PRO A 22 -15.01 -2.02 9.84
C PRO A 22 -14.83 -3.43 10.43
N LEU A 23 -13.79 -3.65 11.24
CA LEU A 23 -13.45 -4.96 11.78
C LEU A 23 -14.39 -5.33 12.93
N PRO A 24 -14.83 -6.59 13.02
CA PRO A 24 -15.60 -7.02 14.17
C PRO A 24 -14.72 -7.05 15.43
N PRO A 25 -15.32 -7.03 16.64
CA PRO A 25 -14.57 -6.99 17.90
C PRO A 25 -13.57 -8.15 18.08
N GLN A 26 -13.88 -9.29 17.46
CA GLN A 26 -13.02 -10.47 17.39
C GLN A 26 -12.98 -10.94 15.93
N PHE A 27 -11.78 -11.12 15.39
CA PHE A 27 -11.53 -11.64 14.06
C PHE A 27 -10.19 -12.36 14.03
N THR A 28 -9.98 -13.15 12.99
CA THR A 28 -8.71 -13.75 12.61
C THR A 28 -8.12 -13.00 11.43
N LEU A 29 -6.80 -13.06 11.21
CA LEU A 29 -6.20 -12.39 10.05
C LEU A 29 -6.74 -12.92 8.71
N ALA A 30 -7.23 -14.17 8.68
CA ALA A 30 -7.88 -14.75 7.50
C ALA A 30 -9.17 -14.02 7.10
N ASP A 31 -9.86 -13.36 8.05
CA ASP A 31 -11.07 -12.58 7.76
C ASP A 31 -10.75 -11.32 6.92
N LEU A 32 -9.49 -10.87 6.92
CA LEU A 32 -9.04 -9.74 6.08
C LEU A 32 -8.91 -10.13 4.60
N SER A 33 -8.74 -11.43 4.32
CA SER A 33 -8.61 -11.99 2.96
C SER A 33 -9.96 -12.18 2.25
N VAL A 34 -11.09 -11.80 2.88
CA VAL A 34 -12.41 -11.87 2.25
C VAL A 34 -12.54 -10.80 1.15
N HIS A 35 -12.71 -11.26 -0.09
CA HIS A 35 -12.77 -10.38 -1.26
C HIS A 35 -13.88 -9.34 -1.18
N GLY A 36 -13.53 -8.07 -1.41
CA GLY A 36 -14.44 -6.93 -1.36
C GLY A 36 -14.74 -6.40 0.05
N PHE A 37 -14.30 -7.09 1.11
CA PHE A 37 -14.38 -6.55 2.47
C PHE A 37 -13.33 -5.45 2.69
N ILE A 38 -12.06 -5.83 2.65
CA ILE A 38 -10.91 -4.91 2.62
C ILE A 38 -10.02 -5.30 1.44
N GLU A 39 -9.73 -6.61 1.29
CA GLU A 39 -9.06 -7.17 0.13
C GLU A 39 -9.75 -6.78 -1.18
N HIS A 40 -8.93 -6.47 -2.18
CA HIS A 40 -9.36 -5.98 -3.48
C HIS A 40 -8.35 -6.36 -4.58
N ASP A 41 -8.83 -6.37 -5.82
CA ASP A 41 -8.00 -6.56 -7.01
C ASP A 41 -6.92 -5.48 -7.17
N ALA A 42 -5.89 -5.75 -7.97
CA ALA A 42 -4.77 -4.85 -8.21
C ALA A 42 -4.00 -4.45 -6.93
N SER A 43 -3.86 -5.41 -6.01
CA SER A 43 -2.94 -5.36 -4.89
C SER A 43 -1.48 -5.22 -5.35
N LEU A 44 -0.61 -4.64 -4.50
CA LEU A 44 0.80 -4.39 -4.84
C LEU A 44 1.59 -5.70 -5.00
N VAL A 45 1.40 -6.65 -4.08
CA VAL A 45 2.21 -7.89 -4.00
C VAL A 45 1.36 -9.16 -3.89
N HIS A 46 0.05 -9.07 -4.11
CA HIS A 46 -0.87 -10.21 -4.09
C HIS A 46 -1.56 -10.36 -5.45
N ASP A 47 -1.85 -11.62 -5.81
CA ASP A 47 -2.65 -11.95 -6.99
C ASP A 47 -4.13 -11.66 -6.74
N ASP A 48 -4.86 -11.26 -7.78
CA ASP A 48 -6.32 -11.12 -7.71
C ASP A 48 -6.97 -12.47 -7.37
N THR A 49 -8.03 -12.46 -6.57
CA THR A 49 -8.70 -13.70 -6.12
C THR A 49 -9.30 -14.53 -7.25
N TYR A 50 -9.51 -13.92 -8.43
CA TYR A 50 -9.86 -14.59 -9.67
C TYR A 50 -8.94 -15.79 -9.97
N PHE A 51 -7.63 -15.66 -9.72
CA PHE A 51 -6.63 -16.70 -10.00
C PHE A 51 -6.63 -17.86 -8.97
N LYS A 52 -7.57 -17.87 -8.01
CA LYS A 52 -7.79 -18.93 -7.02
C LYS A 52 -6.54 -19.25 -6.18
N ARG A 53 -5.70 -18.25 -5.94
CA ARG A 53 -4.62 -18.31 -4.96
C ARG A 53 -5.10 -17.76 -3.63
N ASP A 54 -4.39 -18.13 -2.57
CA ASP A 54 -4.61 -17.55 -1.25
C ASP A 54 -4.35 -16.02 -1.32
N PRO A 55 -5.31 -15.15 -0.97
CA PRO A 55 -5.14 -13.70 -1.07
C PRO A 55 -4.04 -13.13 -0.17
N SER A 56 -3.63 -13.87 0.87
CA SER A 56 -2.49 -13.50 1.73
C SER A 56 -1.15 -14.02 1.24
N GLN A 57 -1.12 -14.85 0.19
CA GLN A 57 0.12 -15.36 -0.37
C GLN A 57 0.86 -14.28 -1.15
N ILE A 58 2.08 -13.96 -0.71
CA ILE A 58 2.97 -13.03 -1.42
C ILE A 58 3.31 -13.57 -2.82
N ASN A 59 3.05 -12.76 -3.84
CA ASN A 59 3.57 -12.96 -5.18
C ASN A 59 4.94 -12.27 -5.30
N ALA A 60 6.00 -13.08 -5.19
CA ALA A 60 7.39 -12.60 -5.28
C ALA A 60 7.70 -11.87 -6.59
N THR A 61 7.10 -12.27 -7.72
CA THR A 61 7.29 -11.59 -9.01
C THR A 61 6.74 -10.17 -8.99
N LEU A 62 5.57 -9.95 -8.37
CA LEU A 62 5.01 -8.60 -8.20
C LEU A 62 5.86 -7.76 -7.26
N ALA A 63 6.34 -8.36 -6.16
CA ALA A 63 7.22 -7.68 -5.21
C ALA A 63 8.56 -7.26 -5.85
N ASP A 64 9.23 -8.17 -6.55
CA ASP A 64 10.49 -7.89 -7.24
C ASP A 64 10.33 -6.80 -8.30
N LEU A 65 9.22 -6.82 -9.04
CA LEU A 65 8.88 -5.79 -10.03
C LEU A 65 8.62 -4.42 -9.38
N LEU A 66 8.00 -4.38 -8.21
CA LEU A 66 7.83 -3.14 -7.44
C LEU A 66 9.20 -2.59 -7.01
N PHE A 67 10.06 -3.44 -6.45
CA PHE A 67 11.37 -3.03 -5.95
C PHE A 67 12.32 -2.60 -7.06
N SER A 68 12.24 -3.20 -8.25
CA SER A 68 13.05 -2.83 -9.41
C SER A 68 12.75 -1.42 -9.93
N LYS A 69 11.63 -0.81 -9.52
CA LYS A 69 11.24 0.56 -9.90
C LYS A 69 11.77 1.63 -8.95
N SER A 70 12.51 1.24 -7.92
CA SER A 70 13.11 2.19 -6.98
C SER A 70 14.05 3.17 -7.66
N LYS A 71 14.12 4.39 -7.12
CA LYS A 71 15.13 5.40 -7.44
C LYS A 71 16.03 5.53 -6.23
N ASP A 72 17.35 5.40 -6.42
CA ASP A 72 18.35 5.48 -5.35
C ASP A 72 18.04 4.56 -4.16
N GLY A 73 17.56 3.35 -4.46
CA GLY A 73 17.20 2.34 -3.45
C GLY A 73 15.92 2.65 -2.67
N LYS A 74 15.11 3.63 -3.10
CA LYS A 74 13.86 4.03 -2.45
C LYS A 74 12.66 3.96 -3.39
N LEU A 75 11.53 3.57 -2.83
CA LEU A 75 10.22 3.74 -3.46
C LEU A 75 9.65 5.09 -3.05
N THR A 76 9.19 5.86 -4.02
CA THR A 76 8.62 7.20 -3.83
C THR A 76 7.13 7.20 -4.17
N LYS A 77 6.42 8.28 -3.84
CA LYS A 77 5.04 8.48 -4.29
C LYS A 77 4.85 8.40 -5.82
N ARG A 78 5.85 8.82 -6.61
CA ARG A 78 5.83 8.66 -8.09
C ARG A 78 5.93 7.19 -8.49
N VAL A 79 6.78 6.41 -7.82
CA VAL A 79 6.89 4.96 -8.05
C VAL A 79 5.57 4.27 -7.68
N MET A 80 4.97 4.60 -6.54
CA MET A 80 3.66 4.08 -6.12
C MET A 80 2.56 4.42 -7.13
N ALA A 81 2.55 5.64 -7.66
CA ALA A 81 1.58 6.06 -8.67
C ALA A 81 1.71 5.25 -9.97
N ALA A 82 2.95 5.09 -10.46
CA ALA A 82 3.25 4.28 -11.63
C ALA A 82 2.86 2.81 -11.41
N GLU A 83 3.17 2.23 -10.25
CA GLU A 83 2.79 0.86 -9.89
C GLU A 83 1.28 0.67 -9.87
N ARG A 84 0.54 1.53 -9.16
CA ARG A 84 -0.92 1.41 -9.08
C ARG A 84 -1.58 1.54 -10.45
N ARG A 85 -1.06 2.39 -11.34
CA ARG A 85 -1.51 2.47 -12.74
C ARG A 85 -1.21 1.17 -13.49
N GLN A 86 -0.01 0.62 -13.34
CA GLN A 86 0.39 -0.62 -14.00
C GLN A 86 -0.41 -1.83 -13.50
N ARG A 87 -0.57 -2.02 -12.18
CA ARG A 87 -1.40 -3.10 -11.60
C ARG A 87 -2.83 -3.03 -12.10
N LYS A 88 -3.43 -1.84 -12.12
CA LYS A 88 -4.77 -1.64 -12.70
C LYS A 88 -4.83 -2.06 -14.17
N ALA A 89 -3.86 -1.67 -14.99
CA ALA A 89 -3.84 -2.03 -16.41
C ALA A 89 -3.63 -3.55 -16.61
N GLN A 90 -2.73 -4.15 -15.84
CA GLN A 90 -2.45 -5.59 -15.87
C GLN A 90 -3.69 -6.41 -15.47
N CYS A 91 -4.32 -6.09 -14.35
CA CYS A 91 -5.47 -6.84 -13.84
C CYS A 91 -6.68 -6.70 -14.78
N LYS A 92 -6.93 -5.51 -15.34
CA LYS A 92 -7.95 -5.34 -16.39
C LYS A 92 -7.73 -6.20 -17.63
N LYS A 93 -6.47 -6.52 -17.94
CA LYS A 93 -6.11 -7.33 -19.10
C LYS A 93 -6.24 -8.82 -18.80
N ASP A 94 -5.80 -9.24 -17.61
CA ASP A 94 -5.59 -10.65 -17.29
C ASP A 94 -6.70 -11.27 -16.44
N ASN A 95 -7.47 -10.45 -15.71
CA ASN A 95 -8.60 -10.86 -14.88
C ASN A 95 -9.92 -10.38 -15.55
N PRO A 96 -10.68 -11.29 -16.20
CA PRO A 96 -11.97 -10.98 -16.81
C PRO A 96 -13.04 -10.50 -15.81
N GLU A 97 -12.87 -10.78 -14.52
CA GLU A 97 -13.77 -10.39 -13.43
C GLU A 97 -13.29 -9.13 -12.69
N TYR A 98 -12.24 -8.47 -13.21
CA TYR A 98 -11.59 -7.34 -12.56
C TYR A 98 -12.59 -6.27 -12.06
N ALA A 99 -12.52 -5.99 -10.77
CA ALA A 99 -13.31 -4.96 -10.12
C ALA A 99 -12.49 -4.17 -9.09
N LEU A 100 -12.38 -2.86 -9.31
CA LEU A 100 -11.81 -1.94 -8.31
C LEU A 100 -12.79 -0.78 -8.04
N PRO A 101 -13.86 -1.03 -7.25
CA PRO A 101 -14.85 -0.01 -6.93
C PRO A 101 -14.23 1.13 -6.11
N VAL A 102 -14.98 2.22 -5.89
CA VAL A 102 -14.47 3.43 -5.19
C VAL A 102 -13.85 3.10 -3.83
N LYS A 103 -14.46 2.18 -3.07
CA LYS A 103 -13.91 1.70 -1.79
C LYS A 103 -12.56 1.00 -1.95
N GLY A 104 -12.43 0.08 -2.92
CA GLY A 104 -11.17 -0.60 -3.22
C GLY A 104 -10.10 0.35 -3.75
N GLN A 105 -10.48 1.36 -4.54
CA GLN A 105 -9.53 2.42 -4.93
C GLN A 105 -9.03 3.21 -3.71
N ALA A 106 -9.93 3.59 -2.80
CA ALA A 106 -9.54 4.32 -1.60
C ALA A 106 -8.59 3.48 -0.72
N ALA A 107 -8.84 2.18 -0.58
CA ALA A 107 -7.94 1.24 0.09
C ALA A 107 -6.58 1.18 -0.62
N ALA A 108 -6.55 0.88 -1.91
CA ALA A 108 -5.32 0.78 -2.70
C ALA A 108 -4.42 2.02 -2.57
N TYR A 109 -4.94 3.22 -2.83
CA TYR A 109 -4.11 4.43 -2.73
C TYR A 109 -3.76 4.78 -1.29
N GLY A 110 -4.65 4.48 -0.33
CA GLY A 110 -4.41 4.64 1.10
C GLY A 110 -3.29 3.74 1.61
N GLU A 111 -3.26 2.47 1.23
CA GLU A 111 -2.19 1.52 1.54
C GLU A 111 -0.84 2.00 1.01
N SER A 112 -0.80 2.53 -0.23
CA SER A 112 0.43 3.09 -0.79
C SER A 112 0.92 4.30 0.01
N ALA A 113 0.02 5.19 0.43
CA ALA A 113 0.37 6.33 1.27
C ALA A 113 0.83 5.89 2.67
N LEU A 114 0.12 4.95 3.30
CA LEU A 114 0.47 4.44 4.62
C LEU A 114 1.80 3.68 4.60
N LEU A 115 2.11 2.91 3.55
CA LEU A 115 3.42 2.27 3.43
C LEU A 115 4.56 3.30 3.43
N LEU A 116 4.41 4.41 2.71
CA LEU A 116 5.42 5.47 2.66
C LEU A 116 5.53 6.23 4.00
N LEU A 117 4.40 6.56 4.63
CA LEU A 117 4.36 7.37 5.85
C LEU A 117 4.69 6.58 7.12
N ALA A 118 4.23 5.33 7.22
CA ALA A 118 4.32 4.51 8.42
C ALA A 118 5.59 3.66 8.47
N MET A 119 6.03 3.11 7.32
CA MET A 119 7.18 2.22 7.22
C MET A 119 8.42 2.89 6.58
N GLY A 120 8.23 4.11 6.08
CA GLY A 120 9.26 4.91 5.44
C GLY A 120 9.61 6.19 6.20
N ASP A 121 10.15 7.15 5.46
CA ASP A 121 10.44 8.49 5.92
C ASP A 121 9.24 9.40 5.64
N TYR A 122 8.65 9.91 6.73
CA TYR A 122 7.42 10.71 6.70
C TYR A 122 7.56 12.00 5.86
N ASP A 123 8.71 12.68 5.95
CA ASP A 123 8.87 14.01 5.36
C ASP A 123 9.20 13.96 3.86
N SER A 124 9.98 12.96 3.43
CA SER A 124 10.27 12.73 2.02
C SER A 124 9.22 11.87 1.32
N GLU A 125 8.30 11.24 2.06
CA GLU A 125 7.27 10.34 1.54
C GLU A 125 7.91 9.20 0.71
N THR A 126 8.98 8.62 1.26
CA THR A 126 9.74 7.53 0.62
C THR A 126 9.95 6.37 1.58
N ILE A 127 10.12 5.16 1.05
CA ILE A 127 10.52 3.98 1.83
C ILE A 127 11.73 3.32 1.16
N SER A 128 12.70 2.83 1.94
CA SER A 128 13.81 2.05 1.38
C SER A 128 13.32 0.71 0.84
N VAL A 129 13.96 0.18 -0.20
CA VAL A 129 13.63 -1.17 -0.71
C VAL A 129 13.82 -2.22 0.39
N GLY A 130 14.83 -2.07 1.25
CA GLY A 130 15.05 -2.98 2.38
C GLY A 130 13.87 -3.01 3.36
N HIS A 131 13.38 -1.84 3.78
CA HIS A 131 12.21 -1.75 4.66
C HIS A 131 10.95 -2.28 3.98
N ALA A 132 10.72 -1.91 2.72
CA ALA A 132 9.56 -2.35 1.96
C ALA A 132 9.56 -3.88 1.79
N LYS A 133 10.72 -4.49 1.51
CA LYS A 133 10.87 -5.94 1.39
C LYS A 133 10.64 -6.64 2.73
N SER A 134 11.29 -6.18 3.80
CA SER A 134 11.10 -6.76 5.14
C SER A 134 9.62 -6.74 5.52
N PHE A 135 8.92 -5.64 5.27
CA PHE A 135 7.53 -5.51 5.67
C PHE A 135 6.54 -6.26 4.75
N LEU A 136 6.69 -6.13 3.42
CA LEU A 136 5.73 -6.70 2.47
C LEU A 136 5.98 -8.17 2.13
N VAL A 137 7.22 -8.65 2.22
CA VAL A 137 7.59 -10.00 1.79
C VAL A 137 7.97 -10.87 2.97
N ASP A 138 8.81 -10.34 3.88
CA ASP A 138 9.24 -11.10 5.06
C ASP A 138 8.25 -10.96 6.22
N GLU A 139 7.17 -10.17 6.03
CA GLU A 139 6.13 -9.85 7.02
C GLU A 139 6.69 -9.46 8.40
N ARG A 140 7.81 -8.72 8.37
CA ARG A 140 8.61 -8.36 9.53
C ARG A 140 8.85 -6.86 9.58
N ILE A 141 8.63 -6.28 10.76
CA ILE A 141 9.09 -4.90 11.03
C ILE A 141 10.62 -4.89 11.00
N PRO A 142 11.27 -4.04 10.18
CA PRO A 142 12.74 -3.96 10.11
C PRO A 142 13.37 -3.76 11.49
N ASP A 143 14.52 -4.39 11.74
CA ASP A 143 15.19 -4.33 13.05
C ASP A 143 15.66 -2.90 13.41
N ASP A 144 15.96 -2.09 12.40
CA ASP A 144 16.34 -0.68 12.49
C ASP A 144 15.17 0.29 12.31
N PHE A 145 13.92 -0.22 12.28
CA PHE A 145 12.73 0.60 12.12
C PHE A 145 12.58 1.64 13.24
N GLN A 146 12.35 2.88 12.83
CA GLN A 146 11.95 3.96 13.71
C GLN A 146 10.67 4.58 13.18
N LYS A 147 9.61 4.56 13.99
CA LYS A 147 8.38 5.26 13.66
C LYS A 147 8.63 6.77 13.59
N SER A 148 7.92 7.44 12.69
CA SER A 148 7.96 8.91 12.59
C SER A 148 7.64 9.55 13.94
N PRO A 149 8.32 10.63 14.36
CA PRO A 149 7.90 11.41 15.53
C PRO A 149 6.63 12.25 15.27
N LYS A 150 6.25 12.44 14.00
CA LYS A 150 5.03 13.14 13.58
C LYS A 150 3.88 12.12 13.46
N PRO A 151 2.73 12.35 14.12
CA PRO A 151 1.60 11.43 14.00
C PRO A 151 1.04 11.45 12.58
N ILE A 152 0.77 10.27 12.03
CA ILE A 152 0.17 10.12 10.70
C ILE A 152 -1.31 10.44 10.81
N SER A 153 -1.67 11.65 10.39
CA SER A 153 -3.04 12.10 10.51
C SER A 153 -3.95 11.55 9.41
N THR A 154 -5.27 11.49 9.65
CA THR A 154 -6.24 11.21 8.57
C THR A 154 -6.07 12.17 7.39
N ALA A 155 -5.85 13.46 7.65
CA ALA A 155 -5.65 14.46 6.61
C ALA A 155 -4.37 14.19 5.80
N THR A 156 -3.25 13.91 6.46
CA THR A 156 -1.97 13.58 5.82
C THR A 156 -2.11 12.34 4.92
N ALA A 157 -2.66 11.25 5.47
CA ALA A 157 -2.79 10.00 4.73
C ALA A 157 -3.70 10.15 3.51
N LEU A 158 -4.83 10.85 3.64
CA LEU A 158 -5.74 11.09 2.52
C LEU A 158 -5.14 12.06 1.49
N TYR A 159 -4.39 13.07 1.92
CA TYR A 159 -3.71 13.99 1.03
C TYR A 159 -2.69 13.25 0.14
N LEU A 160 -1.79 12.49 0.74
CA LEU A 160 -0.80 11.73 -0.01
C LEU A 160 -1.45 10.66 -0.92
N ALA A 161 -2.48 9.96 -0.44
CA ALA A 161 -3.22 9.01 -1.26
C ALA A 161 -3.88 9.67 -2.48
N ALA A 162 -4.47 10.87 -2.30
CA ALA A 162 -5.05 11.64 -3.39
C ALA A 162 -3.98 12.12 -4.39
N GLU A 163 -2.81 12.54 -3.91
CA GLU A 163 -1.68 12.93 -4.75
C GLU A 163 -1.20 11.75 -5.61
N ILE A 164 -0.96 10.58 -4.99
CA ILE A 164 -0.56 9.35 -5.71
C ILE A 164 -1.61 8.99 -6.77
N LYS A 165 -2.90 9.06 -6.41
CA LYS A 165 -4.01 8.78 -7.34
C LYS A 165 -4.03 9.74 -8.52
N LEU A 166 -3.82 11.04 -8.28
CA LEU A 166 -3.78 12.06 -9.32
C LEU A 166 -2.60 11.82 -10.27
N MET A 167 -1.40 11.57 -9.74
CA MET A 167 -0.22 11.23 -10.54
C MET A 167 -0.44 9.98 -11.40
N ALA A 168 -1.05 8.95 -10.82
CA ALA A 168 -1.38 7.71 -11.52
C ALA A 168 -2.37 7.94 -12.67
N ALA A 169 -3.34 8.84 -12.50
CA ALA A 169 -4.31 9.20 -13.52
C ALA A 169 -3.69 10.03 -14.66
N LEU A 170 -2.80 10.96 -14.32
CA LEU A 170 -2.10 11.82 -15.29
C LEU A 170 -0.96 11.10 -16.02
N GLY A 171 -0.52 9.95 -15.52
CA GLY A 171 0.53 9.16 -16.13
C GLY A 171 1.92 9.78 -16.01
N TRP A 172 2.14 10.67 -15.03
CA TRP A 172 3.46 11.20 -14.71
C TRP A 172 4.36 10.04 -14.32
N SER A 173 5.26 9.69 -15.24
CA SER A 173 6.17 8.56 -15.08
C SER A 173 7.54 9.06 -14.60
N VAL A 174 8.29 8.13 -14.03
CA VAL A 174 9.72 8.27 -13.66
C VAL A 174 10.59 8.83 -14.81
N ALA A 175 10.15 8.68 -16.06
CA ALA A 175 10.86 9.12 -17.26
C ALA A 175 10.78 10.65 -17.53
N MET A 176 10.01 11.41 -16.76
CA MET A 176 9.94 12.88 -16.92
C MET A 176 11.13 13.64 -16.29
N ASP A 177 12.09 12.94 -15.68
CA ASP A 177 13.27 13.55 -15.05
C ASP A 177 14.59 13.25 -15.80
N THR A 178 14.51 12.85 -17.09
CA THR A 178 15.68 12.79 -17.99
C THR A 178 15.62 13.93 -19.00
N GLU A 179 15.61 15.16 -18.53
CA GLU A 179 16.04 16.37 -19.25
C GLU A 179 16.75 17.32 -18.28
#